data_AF-A0A951BPE0-F1
#
_entry.id   AF-A0A951BPE0-F1
#
_cell.length_a   1.000
_cell.length_b   1.000
_cell.length_c   1.000
_cell.angle_alpha   90.00
_cell.angle_beta   90.00
_cell.angle_gamma   90.00
#
_symmetry.space_group_name_H-M   'P 1'
#
loop_
_entity.id
_entity.type
_entity.pdbx_description
1 polymer ?
#
loop_
_entity_poly.entity_id
_entity_poly.type
_entity_poly.pdbx_seq_one_letter_code
_entity_poly.pdbx_strand_id
1 'polypeptide(L)'
;MKLHGVKGVSPMGELRSQKQQREQLVRALRAAGKSWVDVAEALRQRYRVNARVAFRYAHEWSQHQAANEWNQRWPDELKTFKSFSSWEQWPSRTGHAPTFDNLSKLAELYECAVSDLLVDLPNFRHRDSAANPQDTVLTVCKPDTELVVPSDVAVWATATGLQLPDTLVAMLMHYLGSLVTPDHEMHITPRDRDQAYHQLVGFLRSWAHTMDRRYVLRLLAWAATAASVFPATSGDEYERVASVLSRSSGVDAQAIEHIEAVLWHCRRQDHLLGPQAVLTTVLAQRDLTRALMPNCPDTLQPRMLSVLSEASRQAGWLSFDLKQFDHAGYYYEDARALAHEAQNTGLGALVLCEMSSLATWQGRPRIGIDHAVAAGQWANRTDDVKLRAYTADVAARAYAADGQRDACVKALDTAHTVLTTADDHTPSYTVYDEASHISTRGGCHLKFGEADRTISYAQQSLKLVDPSRARFLAMTIIDLAEAYVQCTEIDEAARLLGDAGDIAAGHSSVRLIGRLEQARTAMQPWQHTTAVRTLDERLAAYGLVNS
;
A
#
# COMPACT_ATOMS: atom_id res chain seq x y z
N MET A 1 -26.57 84.03 -0.19
CA MET A 1 -27.44 82.98 0.38
C MET A 1 -26.61 82.11 1.31
N LYS A 2 -27.01 82.00 2.57
CA LYS A 2 -26.35 81.26 3.66
C LYS A 2 -26.61 79.75 3.55
N LEU A 3 -25.61 78.95 3.90
CA LEU A 3 -25.72 77.59 4.47
C LEU A 3 -24.51 77.45 5.43
N HIS A 4 -24.53 77.91 6.68
CA HIS A 4 -25.06 77.26 7.90
C HIS A 4 -24.77 75.75 7.98
N GLY A 5 -23.74 75.42 8.77
CA GLY A 5 -23.40 74.05 9.14
C GLY A 5 -24.17 73.53 10.35
N VAL A 6 -24.09 72.22 10.57
CA VAL A 6 -24.38 71.54 11.85
C VAL A 6 -23.47 70.32 12.00
N LYS A 7 -22.58 70.42 13.00
CA LYS A 7 -22.17 69.45 14.03
C LYS A 7 -22.15 67.94 13.70
N GLY A 8 -20.92 67.40 13.75
CA GLY A 8 -20.48 66.57 14.89
C GLY A 8 -20.97 65.12 14.95
N VAL A 9 -20.08 64.19 14.62
CA VAL A 9 -20.02 62.87 15.27
C VAL A 9 -18.57 62.62 15.69
N SER A 10 -18.41 62.36 16.98
CA SER A 10 -17.17 62.20 17.74
C SER A 10 -16.32 60.98 17.35
N PRO A 11 -15.02 60.98 17.72
CA PRO A 11 -14.10 59.86 17.52
C PRO A 11 -14.16 58.90 18.72
N MET A 12 -14.67 57.68 18.57
CA MET A 12 -14.46 56.59 19.52
C MET A 12 -14.63 55.23 18.82
N GLY A 13 -13.54 54.70 18.27
CA GLY A 13 -13.43 53.26 18.05
C GLY A 13 -13.11 52.58 19.38
N GLU A 14 -14.14 52.13 20.08
CA GLU A 14 -14.04 51.45 21.38
C GLU A 14 -12.98 50.33 21.38
N LEU A 15 -12.18 50.26 22.45
CA LEU A 15 -11.18 49.22 22.72
C LEU A 15 -11.86 47.84 22.82
N ARG A 16 -12.12 47.18 21.68
CA ARG A 16 -12.63 45.81 21.66
C ARG A 16 -11.68 44.90 22.44
N SER A 17 -12.21 44.17 23.41
CA SER A 17 -11.43 43.20 24.22
C SER A 17 -10.69 42.23 23.29
N GLN A 18 -9.45 41.84 23.64
CA GLN A 18 -8.66 40.91 22.84
C GLN A 18 -9.43 39.60 22.53
N LYS A 19 -10.30 39.17 23.44
CA LYS A 19 -11.22 38.04 23.25
C LYS A 19 -12.23 38.31 22.12
N GLN A 20 -12.89 39.47 22.13
CA GLN A 20 -13.84 39.86 21.08
C GLN A 20 -13.16 40.00 19.71
N GLN A 21 -11.91 40.48 19.67
CA GLN A 21 -11.14 40.55 18.43
C GLN A 21 -10.81 39.16 17.87
N ARG A 22 -10.49 38.19 18.74
CA ARG A 22 -10.26 36.80 18.34
C ARG A 22 -11.53 36.15 17.80
N GLU A 23 -12.63 36.24 18.55
CA GLU A 23 -13.93 35.69 18.15
C GLU A 23 -14.39 36.31 16.82
N GLN A 24 -14.21 37.61 16.65
CA GLN A 24 -14.50 38.29 15.38
C GLN A 24 -13.63 37.77 14.23
N LEU A 25 -12.33 37.53 14.47
CA LEU A 25 -11.43 36.97 13.46
C LEU A 25 -11.79 35.53 13.11
N VAL A 26 -12.09 34.69 14.12
CA VAL A 26 -12.56 33.32 13.91
C VAL A 26 -13.83 33.32 13.09
N ARG A 27 -14.85 34.10 13.49
CA ARG A 27 -16.11 34.20 12.75
C ARG A 27 -15.90 34.70 11.32
N ALA A 28 -15.03 35.70 11.11
CA ALA A 28 -14.73 36.21 9.78
C ALA A 28 -14.07 35.15 8.89
N LEU A 29 -13.10 34.38 9.42
CA LEU A 29 -12.41 33.34 8.67
C LEU A 29 -13.29 32.11 8.43
N ARG A 30 -14.09 31.70 9.42
CA ARG A 30 -15.06 30.61 9.29
C ARG A 30 -16.18 31.00 8.31
N ALA A 31 -16.66 32.24 8.33
CA ALA A 31 -17.60 32.75 7.32
C ALA A 31 -16.99 32.80 5.91
N ALA A 32 -15.66 32.93 5.80
CA ALA A 32 -14.91 32.85 4.55
C ALA A 32 -14.55 31.42 4.14
N GLY A 33 -15.08 30.38 4.81
CA GLY A 33 -14.87 28.97 4.46
C GLY A 33 -13.49 28.41 4.83
N LYS A 34 -12.72 29.10 5.68
CA LYS A 34 -11.39 28.64 6.10
C LYS A 34 -11.50 27.44 7.05
N SER A 35 -10.62 26.45 6.87
CA SER A 35 -10.56 25.25 7.72
C SER A 35 -10.17 25.59 9.16
N TRP A 36 -10.38 24.68 10.11
CA TRP A 36 -9.90 24.89 11.49
C TRP A 36 -8.38 25.05 11.55
N VAL A 37 -7.65 24.37 10.66
CA VAL A 37 -6.19 24.50 10.51
C VAL A 37 -5.81 25.90 10.04
N ASP A 38 -6.48 26.45 9.03
CA ASP A 38 -6.24 27.81 8.53
C ASP A 38 -6.55 28.88 9.59
N VAL A 39 -7.65 28.69 10.34
CA VAL A 39 -8.03 29.59 11.43
C VAL A 39 -7.03 29.52 12.57
N ALA A 40 -6.64 28.31 12.97
CA ALA A 40 -5.62 28.09 13.98
C ALA A 40 -4.29 28.73 13.54
N GLU A 41 -3.85 28.56 12.29
CA GLU A 41 -2.62 29.15 11.81
C GLU A 41 -2.67 30.69 11.82
N ALA A 42 -3.78 31.28 11.36
CA ALA A 42 -3.98 32.73 11.43
C ALA A 42 -3.96 33.26 12.88
N LEU A 43 -4.57 32.53 13.81
CA LEU A 43 -4.55 32.87 15.24
C LEU A 43 -3.15 32.69 15.84
N ARG A 44 -2.45 31.62 15.48
CA ARG A 44 -1.08 31.31 15.91
C ARG A 44 -0.14 32.43 15.52
N GLN A 45 -0.17 32.85 14.25
CA GLN A 45 0.67 33.93 13.73
C GLN A 45 0.30 35.28 14.36
N ARG A 46 -1.00 35.62 14.40
CA ARG A 46 -1.46 36.94 14.88
C ARG A 46 -1.27 37.15 16.38
N TYR A 47 -1.54 36.12 17.18
CA TYR A 47 -1.50 36.20 18.64
C TYR A 47 -0.25 35.57 19.25
N ARG A 48 0.64 34.99 18.42
CA ARG A 48 1.90 34.34 18.82
C ARG A 48 1.71 33.31 19.93
N VAL A 49 0.66 32.51 19.79
CA VAL A 49 0.37 31.37 20.67
C VAL A 49 0.86 30.08 20.03
N ASN A 50 0.98 28.99 20.78
CA ASN A 50 1.34 27.70 20.20
C ASN A 50 0.15 27.07 19.44
N ALA A 51 0.42 26.01 18.68
CA ALA A 51 -0.58 25.39 17.82
C ALA A 51 -1.81 24.91 18.62
N ARG A 52 -1.58 24.23 19.75
CA ARG A 52 -2.64 23.69 20.62
C ARG A 52 -3.58 24.78 21.17
N VAL A 53 -3.01 25.91 21.64
CA VAL A 53 -3.79 27.08 22.05
C VAL A 53 -4.55 27.69 20.88
N ALA A 54 -3.91 27.75 19.70
CA ALA A 54 -4.52 28.32 18.51
C ALA A 54 -5.74 27.51 18.03
N PHE A 55 -5.66 26.18 18.04
CA PHE A 55 -6.79 25.31 17.74
C PHE A 55 -7.92 25.45 18.76
N ARG A 56 -7.62 25.51 20.07
CA ARG A 56 -8.65 25.80 21.06
C ARG A 56 -9.33 27.15 20.84
N TYR A 57 -8.56 28.17 20.48
CA TYR A 57 -9.12 29.48 20.14
C TYR A 57 -9.91 29.48 18.84
N ALA A 58 -9.53 28.64 17.86
CA ALA A 58 -10.27 28.47 16.63
C ALA A 58 -11.69 27.99 16.92
N HIS A 59 -11.86 27.05 17.85
CA HIS A 59 -13.17 26.57 18.31
C HIS A 59 -13.90 27.53 19.29
N GLU A 60 -13.36 28.72 19.54
CA GLU A 60 -13.88 29.70 20.52
C GLU A 60 -14.03 29.14 21.95
N TRP A 61 -13.31 28.07 22.29
CA TRP A 61 -13.43 27.40 23.58
C TRP A 61 -12.50 27.98 24.65
N SER A 62 -13.00 28.05 25.88
CA SER A 62 -12.17 28.10 27.08
C SER A 62 -11.56 26.71 27.37
N GLN A 63 -10.52 26.65 28.21
CA GLN A 63 -9.95 25.35 28.63
C GLN A 63 -10.97 24.47 29.36
N HIS A 64 -11.93 25.08 30.07
CA HIS A 64 -13.04 24.35 30.70
C HIS A 64 -13.99 23.76 29.66
N GLN A 65 -14.33 24.53 28.61
CA GLN A 65 -15.18 24.04 27.54
C GLN A 65 -14.49 22.91 26.76
N ALA A 66 -13.20 23.07 26.43
CA ALA A 66 -12.44 22.01 25.76
C ALA A 66 -12.38 20.71 26.59
N ALA A 67 -12.23 20.83 27.92
CA ALA A 67 -12.29 19.67 28.83
C ALA A 67 -13.70 19.06 28.90
N ASN A 68 -14.76 19.86 28.84
CA ASN A 68 -16.13 19.35 28.82
C ASN A 68 -16.43 18.60 27.51
N GLU A 69 -16.04 19.16 26.37
CA GLU A 69 -16.18 18.50 25.05
C GLU A 69 -15.38 17.20 25.00
N TRP A 70 -14.17 17.19 25.56
CA TRP A 70 -13.40 15.96 25.75
C TRP A 70 -14.17 14.91 26.56
N ASN A 71 -14.68 15.29 27.73
CA ASN A 71 -15.35 14.36 28.64
C ASN A 71 -16.70 13.86 28.09
N GLN A 72 -17.35 14.61 27.22
CA GLN A 72 -18.54 14.15 26.50
C GLN A 72 -18.22 13.06 25.48
N ARG A 73 -17.07 13.18 24.79
CA ARG A 73 -16.63 12.20 23.79
C ARG A 73 -15.98 10.97 24.40
N TRP A 74 -15.25 11.13 25.50
CA TRP A 74 -14.53 10.06 26.20
C TRP A 74 -14.86 10.04 27.70
N PRO A 75 -16.02 9.47 28.09
CA PRO A 75 -16.47 9.47 29.48
C PRO A 75 -15.58 8.63 30.41
N ASP A 76 -14.88 7.62 29.87
CA ASP A 76 -14.01 6.72 30.63
C ASP A 76 -12.61 7.31 30.93
N GLU A 77 -12.26 8.43 30.29
CA GLU A 77 -10.94 9.06 30.41
C GLU A 77 -11.04 10.57 30.65
N LEU A 78 -11.63 10.91 31.79
CA LEU A 78 -11.92 12.30 32.16
C LEU A 78 -10.66 13.16 32.22
N LYS A 79 -10.73 14.34 31.59
CA LYS A 79 -9.74 15.40 31.67
C LYS A 79 -10.33 16.63 32.34
N THR A 80 -9.45 17.41 32.95
CA THR A 80 -9.81 18.70 33.54
C THR A 80 -9.18 19.82 32.73
N PHE A 81 -9.64 21.05 32.93
CA PHE A 81 -9.03 22.24 32.31
C PHE A 81 -7.52 22.34 32.62
N LYS A 82 -7.04 21.76 33.74
CA LYS A 82 -5.60 21.72 34.09
C LYS A 82 -4.80 20.86 33.12
N SER A 83 -5.39 19.78 32.58
CA SER A 83 -4.76 18.94 31.57
C SER A 83 -4.51 19.74 30.29
N PHE A 84 -5.54 20.45 29.80
CA PHE A 84 -5.42 21.35 28.65
C PHE A 84 -4.42 22.48 28.90
N SER A 85 -4.44 23.10 30.08
CA SER A 85 -3.44 24.12 30.45
C SER A 85 -2.01 23.58 30.45
N SER A 86 -1.80 22.36 30.94
CA SER A 86 -0.48 21.71 30.94
C SER A 86 0.02 21.42 29.52
N TRP A 87 -0.85 20.91 28.65
CA TRP A 87 -0.54 20.62 27.23
C TRP A 87 -0.29 21.89 26.41
N GLU A 88 -1.02 22.95 26.71
CA GLU A 88 -0.89 24.28 26.10
C GLU A 88 0.33 25.05 26.60
N GLN A 89 0.93 24.66 27.71
CA GLN A 89 2.19 25.25 28.17
C GLN A 89 3.41 24.50 27.63
N TRP A 90 3.26 23.25 27.20
CA TRP A 90 4.35 22.50 26.57
C TRP A 90 4.71 23.11 25.21
N PRO A 91 6.01 23.23 24.84
CA PRO A 91 7.21 22.64 25.46
C PRO A 91 7.92 23.48 26.53
N SER A 92 7.26 24.50 27.12
CA SER A 92 7.88 25.28 28.21
C SER A 92 8.06 24.44 29.50
N ARG A 93 8.91 24.92 30.41
CA ARG A 93 9.28 24.22 31.66
C ARG A 93 8.10 23.93 32.60
N THR A 94 6.97 24.60 32.44
CA THR A 94 5.78 24.43 33.30
C THR A 94 4.69 23.55 32.68
N GLY A 95 4.83 23.18 31.40
CA GLY A 95 3.88 22.32 30.69
C GLY A 95 4.39 20.90 30.49
N HIS A 96 3.48 19.95 30.28
CA HIS A 96 3.81 18.54 30.04
C HIS A 96 3.39 18.13 28.64
N ALA A 97 4.22 17.31 27.98
CA ALA A 97 3.89 16.73 26.69
C ALA A 97 2.62 15.89 26.80
N PRO A 98 1.62 16.07 25.91
CA PRO A 98 0.53 15.11 25.82
C PRO A 98 1.07 13.76 25.33
N THR A 99 0.52 12.66 25.84
CA THR A 99 0.85 11.33 25.30
C THR A 99 0.37 11.23 23.85
N PHE A 100 0.90 10.28 23.08
CA PHE A 100 0.47 10.06 21.69
C PHE A 100 -1.04 9.83 21.56
N ASP A 101 -1.63 9.05 22.48
CA ASP A 101 -3.06 8.84 22.55
C ASP A 101 -3.84 10.14 22.83
N ASN A 102 -3.36 10.97 23.77
CA ASN A 102 -3.97 12.28 24.01
C ASN A 102 -3.80 13.23 22.82
N LEU A 103 -2.70 13.18 22.07
CA LEU A 103 -2.51 13.96 20.84
C LEU A 103 -3.49 13.54 19.75
N SER A 104 -3.73 12.23 19.60
CA SER A 104 -4.69 11.69 18.63
C SER A 104 -6.11 12.13 18.96
N LYS A 105 -6.51 12.02 20.23
CA LYS A 105 -7.81 12.50 20.74
C LYS A 105 -7.94 14.03 20.67
N LEU A 106 -6.85 14.80 20.90
CA LEU A 106 -6.87 16.26 20.68
C LEU A 106 -7.04 16.61 19.20
N ALA A 107 -6.42 15.84 18.30
CA ALA A 107 -6.53 16.04 16.85
C ALA A 107 -7.96 15.78 16.38
N GLU A 108 -8.59 14.72 16.89
CA GLU A 108 -10.01 14.43 16.69
C GLU A 108 -10.92 15.50 17.31
N LEU A 109 -10.60 15.95 18.54
CA LEU A 109 -11.37 16.99 19.24
C LEU A 109 -11.34 18.32 18.49
N TYR A 110 -10.21 18.67 17.87
CA TYR A 110 -10.02 19.92 17.13
C TYR A 110 -10.23 19.80 15.61
N GLU A 111 -10.58 18.61 15.12
CA GLU A 111 -10.82 18.33 13.69
C GLU A 111 -9.61 18.69 12.81
N CYS A 112 -8.43 18.20 13.19
CA CYS A 112 -7.15 18.45 12.49
C CYS A 112 -6.27 17.19 12.49
N ALA A 113 -5.11 17.23 11.81
CA ALA A 113 -4.13 16.17 11.89
C ALA A 113 -3.26 16.31 13.14
N VAL A 114 -2.72 15.20 13.65
CA VAL A 114 -1.77 15.21 14.79
C VAL A 114 -0.56 16.11 14.50
N SER A 115 -0.09 16.15 13.26
CA SER A 115 1.01 17.02 12.83
C SER A 115 0.68 18.51 12.98
N ASP A 116 -0.57 18.91 12.80
CA ASP A 116 -0.98 20.33 12.89
C ASP A 116 -0.89 20.83 14.33
N LEU A 117 -1.16 19.95 15.30
CA LEU A 117 -0.99 20.25 16.74
C LEU A 117 0.48 20.33 17.16
N LEU A 118 1.42 19.97 16.29
CA LEU A 118 2.85 19.92 16.57
C LEU A 118 3.67 20.83 15.63
N VAL A 119 3.01 21.60 14.76
CA VAL A 119 3.66 22.46 13.75
C VAL A 119 4.54 23.55 14.36
N ASP A 120 4.34 23.88 15.63
CA ASP A 120 5.14 24.83 16.40
C ASP A 120 6.44 24.24 16.98
N LEU A 121 6.68 22.94 16.81
CA LEU A 121 7.86 22.24 17.32
C LEU A 121 9.00 22.18 16.28
N PRO A 122 10.24 21.89 16.71
CA PRO A 122 11.37 21.80 15.80
C PRO A 122 11.14 20.76 14.68
N ASN A 123 11.24 21.22 13.43
CA ASN A 123 11.21 20.38 12.24
C ASN A 123 12.62 20.27 11.63
N PHE A 124 13.16 19.05 11.60
CA PHE A 124 14.49 18.77 11.07
C PHE A 124 14.50 18.28 9.63
N ARG A 125 13.37 18.32 8.92
CA ARG A 125 13.27 17.89 7.51
C ARG A 125 14.27 18.64 6.61
N HIS A 126 14.64 19.87 6.94
CA HIS A 126 15.71 20.63 6.27
C HIS A 126 17.11 19.97 6.34
N ARG A 127 17.33 18.98 7.21
CA ARG A 127 18.57 18.19 7.29
C ARG A 127 18.58 17.00 6.34
N ASP A 128 17.44 16.65 5.78
CA ASP A 128 17.33 15.61 4.75
C ASP A 128 17.73 16.24 3.41
N SER A 129 18.82 15.74 2.82
CA SER A 129 19.33 16.20 1.53
C SER A 129 18.40 15.91 0.36
N ALA A 130 17.43 15.00 0.52
CA ALA A 130 16.39 14.72 -0.46
C ALA A 130 15.13 15.59 -0.27
N ALA A 131 15.01 16.32 0.85
CA ALA A 131 13.88 17.21 1.09
C ALA A 131 14.03 18.50 0.27
N ASN A 132 13.04 18.78 -0.59
CA ASN A 132 13.04 19.95 -1.45
C ASN A 132 12.95 21.24 -0.58
N PRO A 133 13.79 22.28 -0.78
CA PRO A 133 13.76 23.49 0.04
C PRO A 133 12.43 24.27 0.04
N GLN A 134 11.54 23.98 -0.93
CA GLN A 134 10.21 24.59 -1.03
C GLN A 134 9.18 24.07 -0.01
N ASP A 135 9.47 22.97 0.69
CA ASP A 135 8.61 22.45 1.76
C ASP A 135 8.59 23.33 3.03
N THR A 136 9.35 24.43 3.07
CA THR A 136 9.61 25.19 4.31
C THR A 136 8.92 26.56 4.41
N VAL A 137 8.37 27.16 3.35
CA VAL A 137 7.63 28.44 3.47
C VAL A 137 6.56 28.59 2.39
N LEU A 138 5.27 28.43 2.75
CA LEU A 138 4.17 28.94 1.93
C LEU A 138 4.16 30.47 2.03
N THR A 139 4.84 31.14 1.09
CA THR A 139 4.68 32.58 0.86
C THR A 139 3.51 32.80 -0.09
N VAL A 140 2.63 33.69 0.36
CA VAL A 140 1.46 34.31 -0.27
C VAL A 140 1.53 34.50 -1.79
N CYS A 141 0.49 34.00 -2.49
CA CYS A 141 -0.06 34.67 -3.66
C CYS A 141 -1.59 34.89 -3.48
N LYS A 142 -2.01 36.16 -3.55
CA LYS A 142 -3.36 36.61 -3.99
C LYS A 142 -3.30 36.75 -5.53
N PRO A 143 -4.41 36.87 -6.31
CA PRO A 143 -5.76 37.30 -5.93
C PRO A 143 -6.94 36.56 -6.66
N ASP A 144 -8.16 37.05 -6.37
CA ASP A 144 -9.32 37.16 -7.26
C ASP A 144 -10.34 36.02 -7.44
N THR A 145 -11.51 36.30 -6.84
CA THR A 145 -12.88 36.15 -7.38
C THR A 145 -13.72 34.93 -6.96
N GLU A 146 -14.79 35.27 -6.23
CA GLU A 146 -16.15 34.68 -6.10
C GLU A 146 -16.32 33.24 -5.58
N LEU A 147 -16.81 33.03 -4.34
CA LEU A 147 -18.18 33.16 -3.79
C LEU A 147 -18.94 31.80 -3.76
N VAL A 148 -19.32 31.42 -2.52
CA VAL A 148 -20.61 30.81 -2.08
C VAL A 148 -20.58 29.43 -1.38
N VAL A 149 -20.58 29.57 -0.06
CA VAL A 149 -21.22 28.96 1.13
C VAL A 149 -22.36 27.87 1.03
N PRO A 150 -22.84 27.27 2.16
CA PRO A 150 -22.85 25.83 2.54
C PRO A 150 -24.30 25.23 2.54
N SER A 151 -24.70 24.05 3.02
CA SER A 151 -24.26 23.11 4.08
C SER A 151 -24.86 21.71 3.84
N ASP A 152 -24.32 20.73 4.57
CA ASP A 152 -24.91 19.43 4.92
C ASP A 152 -24.87 18.32 3.83
N VAL A 153 -24.24 17.19 4.17
CA VAL A 153 -24.05 15.94 3.37
C VAL A 153 -22.95 15.93 2.28
N ALA A 154 -22.27 17.05 2.02
CA ALA A 154 -21.28 17.14 0.92
C ALA A 154 -19.81 16.72 1.24
N VAL A 155 -19.49 16.17 2.43
CA VAL A 155 -18.07 16.08 2.86
C VAL A 155 -17.24 15.00 2.14
N TRP A 156 -17.83 14.09 1.38
CA TRP A 156 -17.07 13.17 0.48
C TRP A 156 -16.98 13.67 -0.97
N ALA A 157 -17.67 14.78 -1.25
CA ALA A 157 -17.75 15.48 -2.52
C ALA A 157 -16.84 16.72 -2.59
N THR A 158 -16.44 17.28 -1.44
CA THR A 158 -15.92 18.66 -1.35
C THR A 158 -14.44 18.84 -1.64
N ALA A 159 -13.68 17.79 -1.91
CA ALA A 159 -12.34 17.94 -2.50
C ALA A 159 -12.39 18.18 -4.02
N THR A 160 -13.54 17.94 -4.69
CA THR A 160 -13.68 17.97 -6.17
C THR A 160 -14.97 18.62 -6.69
N GLY A 161 -15.92 19.01 -5.81
CA GLY A 161 -17.20 19.64 -6.17
C GLY A 161 -18.30 18.66 -6.63
N LEU A 162 -18.31 17.44 -6.09
CA LEU A 162 -19.02 16.28 -6.67
C LEU A 162 -20.16 15.75 -5.77
N GLN A 163 -21.31 16.44 -5.65
CA GLN A 163 -22.48 15.94 -4.87
C GLN A 163 -23.07 14.63 -5.46
N LEU A 164 -22.88 13.50 -4.75
CA LEU A 164 -23.47 12.21 -5.10
C LEU A 164 -24.84 12.06 -4.41
N PRO A 165 -25.87 11.49 -5.06
CA PRO A 165 -27.15 11.20 -4.41
C PRO A 165 -26.99 10.27 -3.20
N ASP A 166 -27.77 10.43 -2.13
CA ASP A 166 -27.66 9.61 -0.90
C ASP A 166 -27.81 8.09 -1.16
N THR A 167 -28.62 7.72 -2.14
CA THR A 167 -28.77 6.34 -2.61
C THR A 167 -27.48 5.79 -3.22
N LEU A 168 -26.72 6.66 -3.89
CA LEU A 168 -25.43 6.35 -4.50
C LEU A 168 -24.33 6.21 -3.45
N VAL A 169 -24.33 7.08 -2.44
CA VAL A 169 -23.39 7.03 -1.30
C VAL A 169 -23.64 5.77 -0.46
N ALA A 170 -24.90 5.44 -0.18
CA ALA A 170 -25.26 4.22 0.54
C ALA A 170 -24.89 2.94 -0.23
N MET A 171 -25.08 2.92 -1.56
CA MET A 171 -24.64 1.81 -2.42
C MET A 171 -23.11 1.72 -2.50
N LEU A 172 -22.41 2.84 -2.71
CA LEU A 172 -20.94 2.90 -2.70
C LEU A 172 -20.39 2.37 -1.37
N MET A 173 -20.99 2.76 -0.24
CA MET A 173 -20.62 2.26 1.08
C MET A 173 -20.91 0.78 1.28
N HIS A 174 -21.98 0.25 0.69
CA HIS A 174 -22.27 -1.18 0.71
C HIS A 174 -21.23 -2.00 -0.08
N TYR A 175 -20.85 -1.52 -1.27
CA TYR A 175 -19.82 -2.17 -2.10
C TYR A 175 -18.40 -1.98 -1.58
N LEU A 176 -18.07 -0.79 -1.04
CA LEU A 176 -16.78 -0.54 -0.38
C LEU A 176 -16.67 -1.31 0.94
N GLY A 177 -17.78 -1.46 1.68
CA GLY A 177 -17.85 -2.31 2.86
C GLY A 177 -17.54 -3.76 2.55
N SER A 178 -18.07 -4.33 1.46
CA SER A 178 -17.74 -5.70 1.05
C SER A 178 -16.32 -5.87 0.47
N LEU A 179 -15.66 -4.78 0.08
CA LEU A 179 -14.27 -4.76 -0.37
C LEU A 179 -13.26 -4.61 0.77
N VAL A 180 -13.67 -4.01 1.90
CA VAL A 180 -12.77 -3.50 2.95
C VAL A 180 -12.86 -4.27 4.28
N THR A 181 -13.89 -5.09 4.54
CA THR A 181 -14.01 -5.74 5.86
C THR A 181 -12.84 -6.68 6.19
N PRO A 182 -12.05 -6.39 7.23
CA PRO A 182 -11.08 -7.29 7.81
C PRO A 182 -11.65 -7.79 9.14
N ASP A 183 -12.59 -8.74 9.12
CA ASP A 183 -12.62 -9.83 10.11
C ASP A 183 -13.84 -10.77 10.00
N HIS A 184 -13.50 -12.05 10.13
CA HIS A 184 -14.22 -13.21 10.67
C HIS A 184 -15.72 -13.42 10.35
N GLU A 185 -15.97 -14.52 9.60
CA GLU A 185 -17.25 -15.24 9.39
C GLU A 185 -18.04 -15.02 8.09
N MET A 186 -17.63 -14.15 7.17
CA MET A 186 -18.19 -14.13 5.81
C MET A 186 -17.09 -14.30 4.75
N HIS A 187 -16.95 -15.51 4.20
CA HIS A 187 -16.05 -15.79 3.08
C HIS A 187 -16.55 -15.09 1.81
N ILE A 188 -16.22 -13.82 1.64
CA ILE A 188 -16.42 -13.11 0.38
C ILE A 188 -15.50 -13.77 -0.66
N THR A 189 -16.07 -14.45 -1.65
CA THR A 189 -15.26 -15.11 -2.68
C THR A 189 -14.63 -14.09 -3.62
N PRO A 190 -13.53 -14.41 -4.32
CA PRO A 190 -12.98 -13.55 -5.37
C PRO A 190 -14.04 -13.17 -6.42
N ARG A 191 -14.95 -14.11 -6.71
CA ARG A 191 -16.05 -13.91 -7.63
C ARG A 191 -17.06 -12.91 -7.08
N ASP A 192 -17.37 -12.96 -5.79
CA ASP A 192 -18.25 -11.98 -5.15
C ASP A 192 -17.61 -10.60 -5.11
N ARG A 193 -16.29 -10.52 -4.91
CA ARG A 193 -15.52 -9.27 -4.94
C ARG A 193 -15.49 -8.67 -6.35
N ASP A 194 -15.14 -9.47 -7.36
CA ASP A 194 -15.17 -9.08 -8.76
C ASP A 194 -16.60 -8.73 -9.19
N GLN A 195 -17.62 -9.44 -8.72
CA GLN A 195 -19.02 -9.17 -9.03
C GLN A 195 -19.53 -7.90 -8.35
N ALA A 196 -19.19 -7.66 -7.08
CA ALA A 196 -19.47 -6.42 -6.36
C ALA A 196 -18.83 -5.22 -7.07
N TYR A 197 -17.57 -5.37 -7.49
CA TYR A 197 -16.88 -4.32 -8.23
C TYR A 197 -17.40 -4.16 -9.66
N HIS A 198 -17.75 -5.24 -10.35
CA HIS A 198 -18.41 -5.20 -11.66
C HIS A 198 -19.80 -4.55 -11.60
N GLN A 199 -20.56 -4.83 -10.55
CA GLN A 199 -21.84 -4.17 -10.29
C GLN A 199 -21.63 -2.71 -9.97
N LEU A 200 -20.60 -2.36 -9.18
CA LEU A 200 -20.22 -1.00 -8.91
C LEU A 200 -19.80 -0.26 -10.20
N VAL A 201 -18.93 -0.83 -11.02
CA VAL A 201 -18.47 -0.26 -12.30
C VAL A 201 -19.62 -0.20 -13.31
N GLY A 202 -20.46 -1.23 -13.40
CA GLY A 202 -21.64 -1.26 -14.28
C GLY A 202 -22.68 -0.22 -13.87
N PHE A 203 -22.89 -0.04 -12.57
CA PHE A 203 -23.69 1.02 -12.00
C PHE A 203 -23.07 2.39 -12.27
N LEU A 204 -21.78 2.59 -11.98
CA LEU A 204 -21.06 3.84 -12.27
C LEU A 204 -21.09 4.15 -13.76
N ARG A 205 -21.04 3.15 -14.65
CA ARG A 205 -21.17 3.29 -16.11
C ARG A 205 -22.60 3.65 -16.53
N SER A 206 -23.62 2.98 -15.98
CA SER A 206 -25.03 3.31 -16.23
C SER A 206 -25.37 4.71 -15.72
N TRP A 207 -24.89 5.04 -14.53
CA TRP A 207 -25.01 6.34 -13.90
C TRP A 207 -24.22 7.41 -14.67
N ALA A 208 -23.04 7.06 -15.21
CA ALA A 208 -22.23 7.91 -16.08
C ALA A 208 -22.89 8.24 -17.41
N HIS A 209 -23.65 7.30 -17.99
CA HIS A 209 -24.43 7.55 -19.20
C HIS A 209 -25.59 8.52 -18.95
N THR A 210 -26.05 8.67 -17.71
CA THR A 210 -27.09 9.62 -17.30
C THR A 210 -26.57 10.95 -16.76
N MET A 211 -25.25 11.11 -16.59
CA MET A 211 -24.63 12.33 -16.05
C MET A 211 -23.61 12.94 -17.03
N ASP A 212 -23.19 14.18 -16.76
CA ASP A 212 -22.16 14.85 -17.56
C ASP A 212 -20.85 14.05 -17.47
N ARG A 213 -20.38 13.57 -18.62
CA ARG A 213 -19.23 12.69 -18.79
C ARG A 213 -17.98 13.18 -18.04
N ARG A 214 -17.81 14.50 -17.84
CA ARG A 214 -16.70 15.09 -17.07
C ARG A 214 -16.71 14.72 -15.59
N TYR A 215 -17.89 14.46 -15.03
CA TYR A 215 -18.13 14.17 -13.62
C TYR A 215 -17.65 12.77 -13.22
N VAL A 216 -17.87 11.81 -14.11
CA VAL A 216 -17.54 10.39 -13.95
C VAL A 216 -16.04 10.18 -13.92
N LEU A 217 -15.33 10.94 -14.74
CA LEU A 217 -13.89 10.82 -14.90
C LEU A 217 -13.15 11.40 -13.70
N ARG A 218 -13.72 12.43 -13.06
CA ARG A 218 -13.26 12.95 -11.77
C ARG A 218 -13.42 11.93 -10.65
N LEU A 219 -14.51 11.16 -10.64
CA LEU A 219 -14.77 10.13 -9.65
C LEU A 219 -13.82 8.92 -9.80
N LEU A 220 -13.58 8.49 -11.04
CA LEU A 220 -12.62 7.39 -11.33
C LEU A 220 -11.17 7.81 -11.10
N ALA A 221 -10.80 9.05 -11.46
CA ALA A 221 -9.48 9.60 -11.13
C ALA A 221 -9.29 9.69 -9.61
N TRP A 222 -10.31 10.11 -8.85
CA TRP A 222 -10.28 10.11 -7.39
C TRP A 222 -10.09 8.71 -6.81
N ALA A 223 -10.80 7.69 -7.33
CA ALA A 223 -10.61 6.30 -6.90
C ALA A 223 -9.18 5.79 -7.17
N ALA A 224 -8.58 6.18 -8.29
CA ALA A 224 -7.18 5.90 -8.61
C ALA A 224 -6.20 6.66 -7.71
N THR A 225 -6.57 7.86 -7.24
CA THR A 225 -5.74 8.69 -6.34
C THR A 225 -5.85 8.25 -4.87
N ALA A 226 -7.03 7.79 -4.45
CA ALA A 226 -7.30 7.31 -3.09
C ALA A 226 -6.64 5.95 -2.79
N ALA A 227 -6.33 5.16 -3.83
CA ALA A 227 -5.58 3.91 -3.72
C ALA A 227 -4.05 4.10 -3.61
N SER A 228 -3.56 5.35 -3.61
CA SER A 228 -2.14 5.68 -3.54
C SER A 228 -1.85 6.63 -2.37
N VAL A 229 -1.40 6.07 -1.25
CA VAL A 229 -0.85 6.85 -0.13
C VAL A 229 0.62 7.24 -0.48
N PHE A 230 0.76 8.38 -1.18
CA PHE A 230 1.92 9.30 -1.39
C PHE A 230 3.18 8.88 -2.22
N PRO A 231 3.96 9.82 -2.82
CA PRO A 231 3.77 11.28 -2.99
C PRO A 231 3.72 11.78 -4.46
N ALA A 232 3.08 12.94 -4.64
CA ALA A 232 3.26 13.95 -5.70
C ALA A 232 3.20 13.49 -7.18
N THR A 233 1.99 13.35 -7.70
CA THR A 233 1.73 13.68 -9.11
C THR A 233 1.38 15.16 -9.20
N SER A 234 2.09 15.90 -10.05
CA SER A 234 1.87 17.33 -10.28
C SER A 234 0.49 17.57 -10.92
N GLY A 235 -0.07 18.77 -10.74
CA GLY A 235 -1.37 19.16 -11.31
C GLY A 235 -1.52 18.92 -12.82
N ASP A 236 -0.41 18.86 -13.56
CA ASP A 236 -0.37 18.58 -15.00
C ASP A 236 -0.79 17.15 -15.35
N GLU A 237 -0.54 16.16 -14.48
CA GLU A 237 -0.96 14.77 -14.71
C GLU A 237 -2.47 14.58 -14.52
N TYR A 238 -3.10 15.38 -13.63
CA TYR A 238 -4.55 15.41 -13.46
C TYR A 238 -5.26 15.96 -14.71
N GLU A 239 -4.74 17.02 -15.33
CA GLU A 239 -5.26 17.52 -16.61
C GLU A 239 -5.04 16.51 -17.75
N ARG A 240 -3.95 15.73 -17.71
CA ARG A 240 -3.68 14.67 -18.69
C ARG A 240 -4.64 13.49 -18.58
N VAL A 241 -4.83 12.93 -17.39
CA VAL A 241 -5.74 11.79 -17.17
C VAL A 241 -7.20 12.22 -17.40
N ALA A 242 -7.60 13.40 -16.91
CA ALA A 242 -8.93 13.94 -17.16
C ALA A 242 -9.17 14.29 -18.64
N SER A 243 -8.15 14.73 -19.39
CA SER A 243 -8.25 14.99 -20.83
C SER A 243 -8.31 13.71 -21.67
N VAL A 244 -7.55 12.66 -21.34
CA VAL A 244 -7.63 11.33 -21.99
C VAL A 244 -9.02 10.73 -21.82
N LEU A 245 -9.53 10.75 -20.59
CA LEU A 245 -10.84 10.24 -20.25
C LEU A 245 -11.99 11.08 -20.88
N SER A 246 -11.83 12.40 -20.99
CA SER A 246 -12.82 13.32 -21.59
C SER A 246 -12.74 13.44 -23.11
N ARG A 247 -11.72 12.82 -23.75
CA ARG A 247 -11.48 12.77 -25.21
C ARG A 247 -11.85 11.47 -25.93
N SER A 248 -12.55 10.49 -25.34
CA SER A 248 -13.20 9.40 -26.12
C SER A 248 -13.85 9.97 -27.39
N SER A 249 -13.43 9.73 -28.63
CA SER A 249 -12.34 8.98 -29.29
C SER A 249 -11.23 8.26 -28.50
N GLY A 250 -11.50 7.00 -28.12
CA GLY A 250 -10.52 5.91 -28.06
C GLY A 250 -9.64 5.79 -26.81
N VAL A 251 -9.47 4.55 -26.33
CA VAL A 251 -8.26 4.13 -25.62
C VAL A 251 -7.07 4.32 -26.55
N ASP A 252 -6.02 5.00 -26.10
CA ASP A 252 -4.78 5.19 -26.87
C ASP A 252 -3.58 4.50 -26.22
N ALA A 253 -2.46 4.48 -26.94
CA ALA A 253 -1.23 3.82 -26.49
C ALA A 253 -0.64 4.44 -25.21
N GLN A 254 -0.89 5.73 -24.96
CA GLN A 254 -0.37 6.44 -23.79
C GLN A 254 -1.14 6.05 -22.52
N ALA A 255 -2.46 5.85 -22.62
CA ALA A 255 -3.25 5.32 -21.51
C ALA A 255 -2.78 3.93 -21.09
N ILE A 256 -2.47 3.06 -22.05
CA ILE A 256 -1.94 1.71 -21.78
C ILE A 256 -0.56 1.79 -21.11
N GLU A 257 0.32 2.66 -21.61
CA GLU A 257 1.66 2.87 -21.04
C GLU A 257 1.60 3.38 -19.58
N HIS A 258 0.62 4.23 -19.27
CA HIS A 258 0.41 4.67 -17.89
C HIS A 258 0.02 3.52 -16.96
N ILE A 259 -0.93 2.66 -17.38
CA ILE A 259 -1.33 1.49 -16.59
C ILE A 259 -0.13 0.55 -16.39
N GLU A 260 0.65 0.31 -17.44
CA GLU A 260 1.89 -0.48 -17.37
C GLU A 260 2.89 0.11 -16.36
N ALA A 261 3.07 1.44 -16.35
CA ALA A 261 3.98 2.11 -15.42
C ALA A 261 3.51 1.98 -13.96
N VAL A 262 2.21 2.13 -13.68
CA VAL A 262 1.65 1.94 -12.35
C VAL A 262 1.83 0.50 -11.88
N LEU A 263 1.51 -0.49 -12.72
CA LEU A 263 1.72 -1.92 -12.41
C LEU A 263 3.20 -2.25 -12.20
N TRP A 264 4.11 -1.59 -12.93
CA TRP A 264 5.54 -1.74 -12.72
C TRP A 264 5.98 -1.18 -11.35
N HIS A 265 5.45 -0.02 -10.92
CA HIS A 265 5.71 0.54 -9.59
C HIS A 265 5.15 -0.36 -8.48
N CYS A 266 3.90 -0.83 -8.61
CA CYS A 266 3.29 -1.77 -7.66
C CYS A 266 4.16 -3.01 -7.46
N ARG A 267 4.66 -3.61 -8.56
CA ARG A 267 5.56 -4.76 -8.49
C ARG A 267 6.87 -4.45 -7.77
N ARG A 268 7.45 -3.26 -8.01
CA ARG A 268 8.75 -2.89 -7.45
C ARG A 268 8.67 -2.45 -6.00
N GLN A 269 7.51 -1.99 -5.52
CA GLN A 269 7.33 -1.43 -4.18
C GLN A 269 6.54 -2.34 -3.22
N ASP A 270 6.16 -3.55 -3.65
CA ASP A 270 5.44 -4.53 -2.82
C ASP A 270 6.14 -4.82 -1.48
N HIS A 271 7.46 -4.82 -1.49
CA HIS A 271 8.30 -5.02 -0.31
C HIS A 271 8.26 -3.86 0.69
N LEU A 272 7.98 -2.63 0.23
CA LEU A 272 7.94 -1.42 1.09
C LEU A 272 6.54 -1.15 1.64
N LEU A 273 5.53 -1.32 0.80
CA LEU A 273 4.14 -0.97 1.12
C LEU A 273 3.36 -2.12 1.75
N GLY A 274 3.85 -3.35 1.56
CA GLY A 274 3.19 -4.56 2.00
C GLY A 274 2.16 -5.10 1.00
N PRO A 275 1.95 -6.42 0.95
CA PRO A 275 1.16 -7.05 -0.10
C PRO A 275 -0.33 -6.66 -0.06
N GLN A 276 -0.91 -6.37 1.11
CA GLN A 276 -2.31 -5.97 1.23
C GLN A 276 -2.58 -4.58 0.63
N ALA A 277 -1.70 -3.61 0.92
CA ALA A 277 -1.86 -2.25 0.40
C ALA A 277 -1.72 -2.25 -1.13
N VAL A 278 -0.70 -2.94 -1.66
CA VAL A 278 -0.47 -3.04 -3.11
C VAL A 278 -1.59 -3.80 -3.81
N LEU A 279 -2.19 -4.82 -3.17
CA LEU A 279 -3.28 -5.59 -3.76
C LEU A 279 -4.48 -4.69 -4.09
N THR A 280 -4.84 -3.77 -3.20
CA THR A 280 -5.94 -2.82 -3.44
C THR A 280 -5.70 -1.98 -4.68
N THR A 281 -4.49 -1.44 -4.84
CA THR A 281 -4.11 -0.64 -6.03
C THR A 281 -4.14 -1.48 -7.31
N VAL A 282 -3.57 -2.70 -7.27
CA VAL A 282 -3.54 -3.60 -8.43
C VAL A 282 -4.95 -4.01 -8.87
N LEU A 283 -5.85 -4.29 -7.93
CA LEU A 283 -7.24 -4.61 -8.25
C LEU A 283 -7.96 -3.41 -8.90
N ALA A 284 -7.77 -2.20 -8.37
CA ALA A 284 -8.34 -1.00 -8.98
C ALA A 284 -7.84 -0.79 -10.42
N GLN A 285 -6.53 -0.98 -10.66
CA GLN A 285 -5.94 -0.89 -12.01
C GLN A 285 -6.47 -1.98 -12.95
N ARG A 286 -6.60 -3.21 -12.46
CA ARG A 286 -7.19 -4.33 -13.20
C ARG A 286 -8.62 -4.01 -13.65
N ASP A 287 -9.45 -3.52 -12.73
CA ASP A 287 -10.85 -3.26 -13.03
C ASP A 287 -11.03 -2.06 -13.97
N LEU A 288 -10.19 -1.02 -13.81
CA LEU A 288 -10.10 0.09 -14.77
C LEU A 288 -9.75 -0.44 -16.17
N THR A 289 -8.70 -1.26 -16.28
CA THR A 289 -8.25 -1.87 -17.54
C THR A 289 -9.38 -2.68 -18.19
N ARG A 290 -10.10 -3.48 -17.39
CA ARG A 290 -11.25 -4.26 -17.87
C ARG A 290 -12.40 -3.38 -18.33
N ALA A 291 -12.70 -2.30 -17.61
CA ALA A 291 -13.77 -1.36 -17.97
C ALA A 291 -13.47 -0.61 -19.28
N LEU A 292 -12.19 -0.40 -19.60
CA LEU A 292 -11.73 0.22 -20.85
C LEU A 292 -11.74 -0.74 -22.04
N MET A 293 -11.71 -2.06 -21.81
CA MET A 293 -11.64 -3.09 -22.86
C MET A 293 -12.70 -2.95 -23.97
N PRO A 294 -14.00 -2.70 -23.69
CA PRO A 294 -15.02 -2.60 -24.74
C PRO A 294 -14.83 -1.42 -25.70
N ASN A 295 -14.04 -0.42 -25.31
CA ASN A 295 -13.74 0.77 -26.11
C ASN A 295 -12.29 0.76 -26.63
N CYS A 296 -11.58 -0.36 -26.47
CA CYS A 296 -10.21 -0.52 -26.95
C CYS A 296 -10.22 -0.79 -28.46
N PRO A 297 -9.47 -0.02 -29.27
CA PRO A 297 -9.31 -0.33 -30.69
C PRO A 297 -8.73 -1.73 -30.90
N ASP A 298 -9.18 -2.45 -31.93
CA ASP A 298 -8.71 -3.81 -32.26
C ASP A 298 -7.17 -3.89 -32.35
N THR A 299 -6.52 -2.83 -32.83
CA THR A 299 -5.05 -2.74 -32.95
C THR A 299 -4.33 -2.70 -31.60
N LEU A 300 -4.99 -2.25 -30.54
CA LEU A 300 -4.44 -2.15 -29.19
C LEU A 300 -4.95 -3.27 -28.26
N GLN A 301 -5.98 -4.02 -28.69
CA GLN A 301 -6.62 -5.05 -27.89
C GLN A 301 -5.65 -6.12 -27.36
N PRO A 302 -4.70 -6.69 -28.14
CA PRO A 302 -3.75 -7.67 -27.60
C PRO A 302 -2.83 -7.09 -26.51
N ARG A 303 -2.42 -5.83 -26.65
CA ARG A 303 -1.61 -5.14 -25.63
C ARG A 303 -2.44 -4.89 -24.37
N MET A 304 -3.68 -4.42 -24.50
CA MET A 304 -4.58 -4.21 -23.38
C MET A 304 -4.91 -5.52 -22.64
N LEU A 305 -5.14 -6.61 -23.36
CA LEU A 305 -5.33 -7.94 -22.77
C LEU A 305 -4.07 -8.42 -22.03
N SER A 306 -2.87 -8.15 -22.57
CA SER A 306 -1.61 -8.43 -21.87
C SER A 306 -1.48 -7.64 -20.57
N VAL A 307 -1.87 -6.35 -20.56
CA VAL A 307 -1.88 -5.51 -19.36
C VAL A 307 -2.89 -6.01 -18.33
N LEU A 308 -4.08 -6.41 -18.76
CA LEU A 308 -5.09 -6.97 -17.87
C LEU A 308 -4.66 -8.32 -17.29
N SER A 309 -4.00 -9.16 -18.10
CA SER A 309 -3.39 -10.42 -17.65
C SER A 309 -2.32 -10.14 -16.60
N GLU A 310 -1.44 -9.17 -16.85
CA GLU A 310 -0.38 -8.79 -15.92
C GLU A 310 -0.92 -8.24 -14.59
N ALA A 311 -1.96 -7.39 -14.63
CA ALA A 311 -2.64 -6.91 -13.42
C ALA A 311 -3.27 -8.08 -12.63
N SER A 312 -3.94 -9.00 -13.32
CA SER A 312 -4.52 -10.21 -12.72
C SER A 312 -3.44 -11.11 -12.12
N ARG A 313 -2.31 -11.29 -12.82
CA ARG A 313 -1.16 -12.03 -12.33
C ARG A 313 -0.59 -11.43 -11.04
N GLN A 314 -0.42 -10.11 -10.99
CA GLN A 314 0.03 -9.42 -9.78
C GLN A 314 -0.96 -9.55 -8.62
N ALA A 315 -2.27 -9.46 -8.88
CA ALA A 315 -3.28 -9.72 -7.86
C ALA A 315 -3.17 -11.17 -7.32
N GLY A 316 -2.90 -12.13 -8.20
CA GLY A 316 -2.61 -13.51 -7.85
C GLY A 316 -1.38 -13.66 -6.96
N TRP A 317 -0.27 -13.01 -7.32
CA TRP A 317 0.97 -13.00 -6.54
C TRP A 317 0.80 -12.42 -5.15
N LEU A 318 0.14 -11.26 -5.04
CA LEU A 318 -0.08 -10.59 -3.76
C LEU A 318 -1.03 -11.41 -2.87
N SER A 319 -2.07 -12.01 -3.45
CA SER A 319 -2.95 -12.94 -2.74
C SER A 319 -2.21 -14.19 -2.26
N PHE A 320 -1.30 -14.71 -3.08
CA PHE A 320 -0.45 -15.85 -2.73
C PHE A 320 0.47 -15.52 -1.54
N ASP A 321 1.05 -14.33 -1.53
CA ASP A 321 1.89 -13.83 -0.45
C ASP A 321 1.14 -13.57 0.87
N LEU A 322 -0.16 -13.27 0.77
CA LEU A 322 -1.09 -13.18 1.89
C LEU A 322 -1.64 -14.55 2.35
N LYS A 323 -1.16 -15.65 1.74
CA LYS A 323 -1.70 -17.03 1.91
C LYS A 323 -3.20 -17.16 1.60
N GLN A 324 -3.77 -16.24 0.82
CA GLN A 324 -5.13 -16.31 0.29
C GLN A 324 -5.13 -17.18 -0.98
N PHE A 325 -4.87 -18.48 -0.82
CA PHE A 325 -4.57 -19.37 -1.96
C PHE A 325 -5.73 -19.54 -2.95
N ASP A 326 -6.97 -19.50 -2.49
CA ASP A 326 -8.13 -19.56 -3.38
C ASP A 326 -8.24 -18.30 -4.25
N HIS A 327 -7.92 -17.13 -3.67
CA HIS A 327 -7.88 -15.85 -4.39
C HIS A 327 -6.73 -15.85 -5.40
N ALA A 328 -5.56 -16.35 -5.00
CA ALA A 328 -4.42 -16.50 -5.90
C ALA A 328 -4.77 -17.39 -7.11
N GLY A 329 -5.39 -18.54 -6.86
CA GLY A 329 -5.81 -19.47 -7.91
C GLY A 329 -6.80 -18.85 -8.89
N TYR A 330 -7.79 -18.10 -8.37
CA TYR A 330 -8.75 -17.36 -9.20
C TYR A 330 -8.07 -16.36 -10.14
N TYR A 331 -7.22 -15.48 -9.60
CA TYR A 331 -6.59 -14.44 -10.40
C TYR A 331 -5.53 -14.99 -11.37
N TYR A 332 -4.81 -16.06 -11.02
CA TYR A 332 -3.91 -16.71 -11.96
C TYR A 332 -4.64 -17.39 -13.12
N GLU A 333 -5.81 -17.98 -12.88
CA GLU A 333 -6.61 -18.58 -13.94
C GLU A 333 -7.14 -17.52 -14.93
N ASP A 334 -7.62 -16.38 -14.40
CA ASP A 334 -8.00 -15.22 -15.20
C ASP A 334 -6.79 -14.66 -16.00
N ALA A 335 -5.66 -14.48 -15.34
CA ALA A 335 -4.42 -14.04 -15.98
C ALA A 335 -3.98 -14.97 -17.12
N ARG A 336 -4.09 -16.28 -16.92
CA ARG A 336 -3.75 -17.31 -17.91
C ARG A 336 -4.68 -17.24 -19.11
N ALA A 337 -5.99 -17.14 -18.90
CA ALA A 337 -6.97 -17.01 -19.98
C ALA A 337 -6.72 -15.76 -20.81
N LEU A 338 -6.50 -14.62 -20.16
CA LEU A 338 -6.21 -13.34 -20.80
C LEU A 338 -4.88 -13.35 -21.58
N ALA A 339 -3.83 -13.98 -21.04
CA ALA A 339 -2.56 -14.13 -21.75
C ALA A 339 -2.71 -14.95 -23.03
N HIS A 340 -3.52 -16.01 -23.00
CA HIS A 340 -3.83 -16.81 -24.18
C HIS A 340 -4.65 -16.04 -25.21
N GLU A 341 -5.65 -15.29 -24.78
CA GLU A 341 -6.45 -14.43 -25.66
C GLU A 341 -5.60 -13.34 -26.31
N ALA A 342 -4.66 -12.75 -25.55
CA ALA A 342 -3.66 -11.81 -26.05
C ALA A 342 -2.61 -12.42 -26.97
N GLN A 343 -2.56 -13.76 -27.09
CA GLN A 343 -1.47 -14.52 -27.71
C GLN A 343 -0.09 -14.20 -27.13
N ASN A 344 -0.05 -13.76 -25.87
CA ASN A 344 1.19 -13.43 -25.17
C ASN A 344 1.79 -14.69 -24.53
N THR A 345 2.64 -15.37 -25.31
CA THR A 345 3.21 -16.67 -24.91
C THR A 345 4.12 -16.58 -23.68
N GLY A 346 4.95 -15.54 -23.59
CA GLY A 346 5.86 -15.35 -22.45
C GLY A 346 5.11 -15.11 -21.15
N LEU A 347 4.09 -14.24 -21.18
CA LEU A 347 3.26 -13.98 -20.01
C LEU A 347 2.47 -15.23 -19.59
N GLY A 348 1.90 -15.97 -20.55
CA GLY A 348 1.21 -17.24 -20.27
C GLY A 348 2.11 -18.28 -19.60
N ALA A 349 3.37 -18.40 -20.06
CA ALA A 349 4.36 -19.28 -19.44
C ALA A 349 4.72 -18.83 -18.00
N LEU A 350 4.89 -17.51 -17.77
CA LEU A 350 5.15 -16.98 -16.43
C LEU A 350 3.99 -17.27 -15.47
N VAL A 351 2.74 -17.05 -15.89
CA VAL A 351 1.56 -17.34 -15.06
C VAL A 351 1.51 -18.83 -14.68
N LEU A 352 1.82 -19.73 -15.61
CA LEU A 352 1.90 -21.17 -15.32
C LEU A 352 3.00 -21.52 -14.31
N CYS A 353 4.14 -20.83 -14.32
CA CYS A 353 5.16 -20.97 -13.28
C CYS A 353 4.65 -20.60 -11.88
N GLU A 354 3.84 -19.54 -11.80
CA GLU A 354 3.26 -19.09 -10.53
C GLU A 354 2.13 -20.01 -10.05
N MET A 355 1.31 -20.54 -10.97
CA MET A 355 0.33 -21.60 -10.68
C MET A 355 1.01 -22.88 -10.16
N SER A 356 2.15 -23.26 -10.74
CA SER A 356 2.95 -24.39 -10.25
C SER A 356 3.45 -24.16 -8.82
N SER A 357 3.95 -22.95 -8.55
CA SER A 357 4.38 -22.56 -7.20
C SER A 357 3.21 -22.59 -6.22
N LEU A 358 2.05 -22.02 -6.56
CA LEU A 358 0.83 -22.05 -5.74
C LEU A 358 0.41 -23.48 -5.41
N ALA A 359 0.31 -24.36 -6.41
CA ALA A 359 -0.09 -25.74 -6.21
C ALA A 359 0.88 -26.50 -5.30
N THR A 360 2.18 -26.27 -5.46
CA THR A 360 3.22 -26.86 -4.60
C THR A 360 3.06 -26.41 -3.15
N TRP A 361 2.80 -25.13 -2.93
CA TRP A 361 2.60 -24.56 -1.58
C TRP A 361 1.30 -25.03 -0.91
N GLN A 362 0.28 -25.40 -1.68
CA GLN A 362 -0.94 -26.02 -1.18
C GLN A 362 -0.78 -27.53 -0.91
N GLY A 363 0.43 -28.10 -1.03
CA GLY A 363 0.65 -29.53 -0.85
C GLY A 363 0.12 -30.38 -2.01
N ARG A 364 -0.01 -29.79 -3.22
CA ARG A 364 -0.47 -30.47 -4.45
C ARG A 364 0.64 -30.48 -5.50
N PRO A 365 1.82 -31.06 -5.21
CA PRO A 365 3.01 -30.94 -6.05
C PRO A 365 2.84 -31.56 -7.44
N ARG A 366 2.01 -32.60 -7.61
CA ARG A 366 1.72 -33.18 -8.92
C ARG A 366 0.98 -32.23 -9.86
N ILE A 367 0.02 -31.47 -9.34
CA ILE A 367 -0.62 -30.37 -10.10
C ILE A 367 0.44 -29.29 -10.41
N GLY A 368 1.37 -29.05 -9.47
CA GLY A 368 2.52 -28.18 -9.70
C GLY A 368 3.41 -28.63 -10.85
N ILE A 369 3.67 -29.93 -10.98
CA ILE A 369 4.42 -30.52 -12.10
C ILE A 369 3.68 -30.30 -13.41
N ASP A 370 2.36 -30.55 -13.46
CA ASP A 370 1.57 -30.33 -14.68
C ASP A 370 1.69 -28.88 -15.20
N HIS A 371 1.54 -27.90 -14.30
CA HIS A 371 1.73 -26.49 -14.64
C HIS A 371 3.17 -26.17 -15.06
N ALA A 372 4.19 -26.70 -14.39
CA ALA A 372 5.59 -26.44 -14.72
C ALA A 372 5.97 -27.02 -16.09
N VAL A 373 5.49 -28.21 -16.42
CA VAL A 373 5.70 -28.85 -17.73
C VAL A 373 5.03 -28.02 -18.83
N ALA A 374 3.79 -27.58 -18.61
CA ALA A 374 3.10 -26.69 -19.54
C ALA A 374 3.85 -25.36 -19.71
N ALA A 375 4.34 -24.76 -18.62
CA ALA A 375 5.12 -23.53 -18.66
C ALA A 375 6.37 -23.67 -19.54
N GLY A 376 7.13 -24.76 -19.37
CA GLY A 376 8.32 -25.04 -20.18
C GLY A 376 8.02 -25.21 -21.67
N GLN A 377 6.88 -25.84 -22.02
CA GLN A 377 6.46 -25.98 -23.41
C GLN A 377 6.14 -24.64 -24.08
N TRP A 378 5.54 -23.70 -23.34
CA TRP A 378 5.26 -22.35 -23.84
C TRP A 378 6.51 -21.48 -23.88
N ALA A 379 7.33 -21.50 -22.82
CA ALA A 379 8.57 -20.71 -22.75
C ALA A 379 9.57 -21.10 -23.84
N ASN A 380 9.64 -22.37 -24.26
CA ASN A 380 10.50 -22.80 -25.36
C ASN A 380 10.11 -22.22 -26.74
N ARG A 381 8.97 -21.54 -26.84
CA ARG A 381 8.52 -20.82 -28.05
C ARG A 381 8.83 -19.33 -27.98
N THR A 382 9.55 -18.88 -26.96
CA THR A 382 9.96 -17.49 -26.79
C THR A 382 11.48 -17.37 -26.85
N ASP A 383 11.96 -16.16 -27.13
CA ASP A 383 13.39 -15.81 -27.07
C ASP A 383 13.84 -15.44 -25.63
N ASP A 384 12.95 -15.53 -24.65
CA ASP A 384 13.24 -15.21 -23.24
C ASP A 384 13.97 -16.38 -22.56
N VAL A 385 15.29 -16.37 -22.65
CA VAL A 385 16.19 -17.40 -22.10
C VAL A 385 16.05 -17.49 -20.57
N LYS A 386 15.90 -16.36 -19.88
CA LYS A 386 15.75 -16.33 -18.42
C LYS A 386 14.43 -16.97 -17.98
N LEU A 387 13.34 -16.72 -18.71
CA LEU A 387 12.07 -17.39 -18.49
C LEU A 387 12.16 -18.90 -18.75
N ARG A 388 12.83 -19.32 -19.84
CA ARG A 388 13.05 -20.75 -20.12
C ARG A 388 13.81 -21.44 -18.98
N ALA A 389 14.89 -20.84 -18.49
CA ALA A 389 15.63 -21.35 -17.33
C ALA A 389 14.75 -21.40 -16.08
N TYR A 390 13.97 -20.35 -15.81
CA TYR A 390 13.06 -20.27 -14.69
C TYR A 390 11.98 -21.37 -14.72
N THR A 391 11.46 -21.75 -15.89
CA THR A 391 10.48 -22.85 -15.98
C THR A 391 11.05 -24.19 -15.53
N ALA A 392 12.31 -24.49 -15.87
CA ALA A 392 13.00 -25.70 -15.43
C ALA A 392 13.27 -25.68 -13.92
N ASP A 393 13.61 -24.51 -13.37
CA ASP A 393 13.78 -24.29 -11.93
C ASP A 393 12.48 -24.51 -11.15
N VAL A 394 11.36 -23.98 -11.64
CA VAL A 394 10.03 -24.22 -11.07
C VAL A 394 9.65 -25.70 -11.12
N ALA A 395 9.96 -26.39 -12.23
CA ALA A 395 9.77 -27.84 -12.33
C ALA A 395 10.59 -28.59 -11.28
N ALA A 396 11.86 -28.21 -11.07
CA ALA A 396 12.69 -28.79 -10.02
C ALA A 396 12.06 -28.66 -8.63
N ARG A 397 11.55 -27.46 -8.29
CA ARG A 397 10.85 -27.22 -7.01
C ARG A 397 9.63 -28.13 -6.84
N ALA A 398 8.84 -28.30 -7.89
CA ALA A 398 7.67 -29.18 -7.87
C ALA A 398 8.06 -30.67 -7.73
N TYR A 399 9.08 -31.13 -8.47
CA TYR A 399 9.62 -32.49 -8.34
C TYR A 399 10.18 -32.76 -6.94
N ALA A 400 10.93 -31.81 -6.36
CA ALA A 400 11.43 -31.93 -5.00
C ALA A 400 10.30 -32.04 -3.97
N ALA A 401 9.23 -31.28 -4.14
CA ALA A 401 8.06 -31.34 -3.27
C ALA A 401 7.27 -32.66 -3.42
N ASP A 402 7.29 -33.32 -4.59
CA ASP A 402 6.71 -34.66 -4.79
C ASP A 402 7.69 -35.80 -4.39
N GLY A 403 8.93 -35.49 -4.01
CA GLY A 403 9.95 -36.48 -3.65
C GLY A 403 10.70 -37.10 -4.84
N GLN A 404 10.56 -36.56 -6.05
CA GLN A 404 11.20 -37.08 -7.27
C GLN A 404 12.62 -36.52 -7.44
N ARG A 405 13.58 -37.11 -6.71
CA ARG A 405 14.98 -36.63 -6.66
C ARG A 405 15.67 -36.53 -8.02
N ASP A 406 15.62 -37.59 -8.82
CA ASP A 406 16.34 -37.60 -10.11
C ASP A 406 15.76 -36.60 -11.10
N ALA A 407 14.43 -36.48 -11.15
CA ALA A 407 13.75 -35.49 -11.98
C ALA A 407 14.07 -34.06 -11.54
N CYS A 408 14.11 -33.82 -10.22
CA CYS A 408 14.52 -32.54 -9.64
C CYS A 408 15.94 -32.15 -10.07
N VAL A 409 16.93 -33.04 -9.87
CA VAL A 409 18.33 -32.76 -10.22
C VAL A 409 18.48 -32.49 -11.72
N LYS A 410 17.85 -33.30 -12.56
CA LYS A 410 17.85 -33.09 -14.02
C LYS A 410 17.26 -31.73 -14.42
N ALA A 411 16.17 -31.31 -13.76
CA ALA A 411 15.54 -30.03 -14.01
C ALA A 411 16.43 -28.85 -13.55
N LEU A 412 17.13 -28.98 -12.42
CA LEU A 412 18.13 -28.00 -11.96
C LEU A 412 19.29 -27.86 -12.95
N ASP A 413 19.85 -28.97 -13.43
CA ASP A 413 20.94 -28.95 -14.40
C ASP A 413 20.50 -28.32 -15.73
N THR A 414 19.26 -28.57 -16.15
CA THR A 414 18.65 -27.91 -17.31
C THR A 414 18.53 -26.40 -17.09
N ALA A 415 18.01 -25.97 -15.92
CA ALA A 415 17.89 -24.56 -15.57
C ALA A 415 19.24 -23.85 -15.61
N HIS A 416 20.28 -24.46 -15.02
CA HIS A 416 21.64 -23.92 -15.02
C HIS A 416 22.20 -23.78 -16.44
N THR A 417 22.11 -24.84 -17.25
CA THR A 417 22.63 -24.84 -18.63
C THR A 417 21.98 -23.75 -19.46
N VAL A 418 20.66 -23.58 -19.36
CA VAL A 418 19.94 -22.52 -20.09
C VAL A 418 20.34 -21.14 -19.57
N LEU A 419 20.39 -20.96 -18.25
CA LEU A 419 20.73 -19.68 -17.63
C LEU A 419 22.13 -19.19 -18.03
N THR A 420 23.12 -20.08 -18.15
CA THR A 420 24.48 -19.71 -18.59
C THR A 420 24.57 -19.15 -20.00
N THR A 421 23.51 -19.30 -20.80
CA THR A 421 23.41 -18.73 -22.15
C THR A 421 22.66 -17.40 -22.19
N ALA A 422 22.11 -16.96 -21.06
CA ALA A 422 21.36 -15.71 -20.98
C ALA A 422 22.30 -14.50 -21.04
N ASP A 423 21.89 -13.50 -21.82
CA ASP A 423 22.48 -12.15 -21.76
C ASP A 423 21.72 -11.31 -20.74
N ASP A 424 22.45 -10.62 -19.85
CA ASP A 424 21.86 -9.81 -18.79
C ASP A 424 21.13 -8.57 -19.30
N HIS A 425 21.42 -8.15 -20.54
CA HIS A 425 20.77 -6.99 -21.16
C HIS A 425 19.46 -7.31 -21.86
N THR A 426 19.12 -8.60 -22.03
CA THR A 426 17.88 -9.00 -22.70
C THR A 426 16.67 -8.85 -21.76
N PRO A 427 15.61 -8.11 -22.14
CA PRO A 427 14.40 -7.99 -21.35
C PRO A 427 13.78 -9.36 -21.08
N SER A 428 13.34 -9.58 -19.84
CA SER A 428 12.77 -10.85 -19.38
C SER A 428 11.54 -10.60 -18.53
N TYR A 429 10.58 -11.52 -18.60
CA TYR A 429 9.40 -11.55 -17.74
C TYR A 429 9.73 -11.85 -16.26
N THR A 430 10.90 -12.44 -16.00
CA THR A 430 11.38 -12.87 -14.69
C THR A 430 12.69 -12.18 -14.30
N VAL A 431 12.90 -12.02 -12.99
CA VAL A 431 14.17 -11.58 -12.39
C VAL A 431 15.09 -12.76 -12.04
N TYR A 432 14.80 -13.96 -12.57
CA TYR A 432 15.58 -15.17 -12.33
C TYR A 432 17.04 -15.01 -12.77
N ASP A 433 17.94 -15.33 -11.86
CA ASP A 433 19.38 -15.13 -11.97
C ASP A 433 20.15 -16.28 -11.28
N GLU A 434 21.48 -16.20 -11.30
CA GLU A 434 22.35 -17.23 -10.74
C GLU A 434 22.12 -17.43 -9.22
N ALA A 435 21.93 -16.34 -8.47
CA ALA A 435 21.59 -16.43 -7.05
C ALA A 435 20.28 -17.20 -6.84
N SER A 436 19.25 -16.92 -7.65
CA SER A 436 17.95 -17.61 -7.60
C SER A 436 18.08 -19.10 -7.91
N HIS A 437 18.92 -19.45 -8.89
CA HIS A 437 19.22 -20.84 -9.23
C HIS A 437 19.89 -21.58 -8.06
N ILE A 438 20.95 -20.98 -7.49
CA ILE A 438 21.72 -21.59 -6.40
C ILE A 438 20.86 -21.74 -5.14
N SER A 439 20.06 -20.73 -4.78
CA SER A 439 19.11 -20.81 -3.68
C SER A 439 18.12 -21.96 -3.87
N THR A 440 17.51 -22.07 -5.05
CA THR A 440 16.56 -23.15 -5.37
C THR A 440 17.23 -24.52 -5.31
N ARG A 441 18.47 -24.65 -5.79
CA ARG A 441 19.26 -25.89 -5.68
C ARG A 441 19.42 -26.29 -4.22
N GLY A 442 19.80 -25.35 -3.34
CA GLY A 442 19.86 -25.55 -1.90
C GLY A 442 18.52 -26.00 -1.30
N GLY A 443 17.43 -25.28 -1.57
CA GLY A 443 16.10 -25.62 -1.06
C GLY A 443 15.58 -26.98 -1.53
N CYS A 444 15.95 -27.42 -2.74
CA CYS A 444 15.64 -28.78 -3.21
C CYS A 444 16.43 -29.85 -2.42
N HIS A 445 17.72 -29.63 -2.18
CA HIS A 445 18.54 -30.53 -1.35
C HIS A 445 18.03 -30.60 0.10
N LEU A 446 17.54 -29.49 0.65
CA LEU A 446 16.95 -29.45 1.99
C LEU A 446 15.77 -30.41 2.12
N LYS A 447 14.91 -30.48 1.10
CA LYS A 447 13.75 -31.40 1.05
C LYS A 447 14.16 -32.87 1.02
N PHE A 448 15.37 -33.18 0.55
CA PHE A 448 15.92 -34.54 0.54
C PHE A 448 16.76 -34.87 1.78
N GLY A 449 16.83 -33.97 2.77
CA GLY A 449 17.62 -34.16 3.99
C GLY A 449 19.14 -33.99 3.79
N GLU A 450 19.55 -33.30 2.72
CA GLU A 450 20.96 -33.08 2.39
C GLU A 450 21.45 -31.74 2.94
N ALA A 451 21.54 -31.67 4.28
CA ALA A 451 21.83 -30.43 5.00
C ALA A 451 23.16 -29.78 4.59
N ASP A 452 24.27 -30.53 4.51
CA ASP A 452 25.58 -29.99 4.14
C ASP A 452 25.59 -29.30 2.76
N ARG A 453 24.88 -29.89 1.78
CA ARG A 453 24.72 -29.30 0.45
C ARG A 453 23.86 -28.05 0.51
N THR A 454 22.79 -28.08 1.29
CA THR A 454 21.92 -26.92 1.50
C THR A 454 22.70 -25.75 2.08
N ILE A 455 23.51 -25.98 3.12
CA ILE A 455 24.36 -24.96 3.76
C ILE A 455 25.29 -24.34 2.71
N SER A 456 26.00 -25.18 1.95
CA SER A 456 26.94 -24.71 0.92
C SER A 456 26.26 -23.85 -0.14
N TYR A 457 25.13 -24.31 -0.69
CA TYR A 457 24.41 -23.57 -1.74
C TYR A 457 23.77 -22.29 -1.20
N ALA A 458 23.08 -22.35 -0.05
CA ALA A 458 22.45 -21.16 0.52
C ALA A 458 23.50 -20.07 0.83
N GLN A 459 24.65 -20.41 1.42
CA GLN A 459 25.75 -19.46 1.64
C GLN A 459 26.31 -18.88 0.34
N GLN A 460 26.40 -19.67 -0.74
CA GLN A 460 26.82 -19.17 -2.05
C GLN A 460 25.80 -18.19 -2.62
N SER A 461 24.50 -18.53 -2.58
CA SER A 461 23.43 -17.63 -3.03
C SER A 461 23.42 -16.30 -2.28
N LEU A 462 23.57 -16.34 -0.95
CA LEU A 462 23.58 -15.15 -0.09
C LEU A 462 24.75 -14.19 -0.39
N LYS A 463 25.82 -14.65 -1.04
CA LYS A 463 26.93 -13.79 -1.50
C LYS A 463 26.61 -13.05 -2.81
N LEU A 464 25.68 -13.57 -3.61
CA LEU A 464 25.34 -13.06 -4.94
C LEU A 464 24.06 -12.23 -4.95
N VAL A 465 23.19 -12.42 -3.95
CA VAL A 465 21.89 -11.78 -3.91
C VAL A 465 22.00 -10.26 -3.73
N ASP A 466 21.25 -9.50 -4.54
CA ASP A 466 21.00 -8.08 -4.27
C ASP A 466 20.20 -7.92 -2.96
N PRO A 467 20.72 -7.18 -1.95
CA PRO A 467 20.02 -6.90 -0.70
C PRO A 467 18.63 -6.27 -0.86
N SER A 468 18.34 -5.61 -1.98
CA SER A 468 17.00 -5.07 -2.28
C SER A 468 15.92 -6.15 -2.40
N ARG A 469 16.31 -7.40 -2.68
CA ARG A 469 15.40 -8.56 -2.74
C ARG A 469 15.14 -9.18 -1.37
N ALA A 470 14.70 -8.34 -0.42
CA ALA A 470 14.55 -8.69 1.01
C ALA A 470 13.77 -10.00 1.25
N ARG A 471 12.64 -10.21 0.56
CA ARG A 471 11.85 -11.44 0.68
C ARG A 471 12.64 -12.70 0.27
N PHE A 472 13.34 -12.63 -0.85
CA PHE A 472 14.14 -13.75 -1.36
C PHE A 472 15.35 -14.03 -0.45
N LEU A 473 15.98 -12.97 0.07
CA LEU A 473 17.04 -13.05 1.06
C LEU A 473 16.56 -13.79 2.32
N ALA A 474 15.43 -13.36 2.90
CA ALA A 474 14.87 -13.96 4.10
C ALA A 474 14.51 -15.45 3.89
N MET A 475 13.89 -15.81 2.76
CA MET A 475 13.59 -17.21 2.44
C MET A 475 14.86 -18.07 2.37
N THR A 476 15.93 -17.56 1.74
CA THR A 476 17.20 -18.28 1.63
C THR A 476 17.88 -18.45 3.00
N ILE A 477 17.76 -17.46 3.89
CA ILE A 477 18.25 -17.54 5.27
C ILE A 477 17.45 -18.58 6.07
N ILE A 478 16.12 -18.64 5.90
CA ILE A 478 15.29 -19.66 6.56
C ILE A 478 15.69 -21.07 6.12
N ASP A 479 15.88 -21.30 4.82
CA ASP A 479 16.32 -22.60 4.31
C ASP A 479 17.73 -22.98 4.85
N LEU A 480 18.62 -21.98 5.02
CA LEU A 480 19.92 -22.19 5.67
C LEU A 480 19.77 -22.55 7.17
N ALA A 481 18.90 -21.84 7.89
CA ALA A 481 18.62 -22.13 9.30
C ALA A 481 18.05 -23.54 9.48
N GLU A 482 17.11 -23.96 8.64
CA GLU A 482 16.55 -25.32 8.66
C GLU A 482 17.62 -26.39 8.37
N ALA A 483 18.57 -26.12 7.48
CA ALA A 483 19.70 -27.02 7.27
C ALA A 483 20.57 -27.16 8.52
N TYR A 484 20.84 -26.07 9.24
CA TYR A 484 21.55 -26.14 10.52
C TYR A 484 20.76 -26.88 11.61
N VAL A 485 19.43 -26.78 11.62
CA VAL A 485 18.57 -27.62 12.48
C VAL A 485 18.75 -29.10 12.17
N GLN A 486 18.80 -29.49 10.89
CA GLN A 486 19.05 -30.89 10.49
C GLN A 486 20.44 -31.38 10.94
N CYS A 487 21.43 -30.49 11.04
CA CYS A 487 22.75 -30.79 11.59
C CYS A 487 22.84 -30.69 13.11
N THR A 488 21.74 -30.36 13.82
CA THR A 488 21.71 -30.11 15.27
C THR A 488 22.58 -28.93 15.75
N GLU A 489 22.96 -28.03 14.84
CA GLU A 489 23.70 -26.79 15.12
C GLU A 489 22.70 -25.67 15.47
N ILE A 490 22.01 -25.83 16.61
CA ILE A 490 20.83 -25.05 16.96
C ILE A 490 21.13 -23.57 17.24
N ASP A 491 22.31 -23.27 17.80
CA ASP A 491 22.69 -21.89 18.11
C ASP A 491 22.80 -21.04 16.83
N GLU A 492 23.46 -21.57 15.80
CA GLU A 492 23.59 -20.89 14.51
C GLU A 492 22.25 -20.83 13.78
N ALA A 493 21.47 -21.90 13.83
CA ALA A 493 20.13 -21.92 13.26
C ALA A 493 19.23 -20.85 13.90
N ALA A 494 19.23 -20.72 15.23
CA ALA A 494 18.45 -19.72 15.95
C ALA A 494 18.90 -18.29 15.64
N ARG A 495 20.21 -18.06 15.53
CA ARG A 495 20.79 -16.78 15.13
C ARG A 495 20.29 -16.36 13.74
N LEU A 496 20.40 -17.25 12.76
CA LEU A 496 19.96 -17.02 11.37
C LEU A 496 18.45 -16.81 11.27
N LEU A 497 17.66 -17.60 12.00
CA LEU A 497 16.21 -17.44 12.00
C LEU A 497 15.78 -16.10 12.60
N GLY A 498 16.53 -15.59 13.58
CA GLY A 498 16.37 -14.24 14.10
C GLY A 498 16.69 -13.17 13.06
N ASP A 499 17.76 -13.34 12.27
CA ASP A 499 18.10 -12.41 11.18
C ASP A 499 17.03 -12.40 10.08
N ALA A 500 16.46 -13.56 9.75
CA ALA A 500 15.30 -13.64 8.87
C ALA A 500 14.06 -12.95 9.48
N GLY A 501 13.89 -13.03 10.80
CA GLY A 501 12.86 -12.34 11.57
C GLY A 501 12.94 -10.82 11.46
N ASP A 502 14.14 -10.24 11.55
CA ASP A 502 14.34 -8.79 11.37
C ASP A 502 13.92 -8.33 9.96
N ILE A 503 14.26 -9.12 8.95
CA ILE A 503 13.89 -8.82 7.55
C ILE A 503 12.37 -8.97 7.37
N ALA A 504 11.78 -10.00 7.96
CA ALA A 504 10.34 -10.24 7.92
C ALA A 504 9.55 -9.17 8.69
N ALA A 505 10.07 -8.64 9.79
CA ALA A 505 9.42 -7.56 10.54
C ALA A 505 9.28 -6.28 9.70
N GLY A 506 10.23 -6.02 8.80
CA GLY A 506 10.15 -4.95 7.81
C GLY A 506 9.24 -5.26 6.62
N HIS A 507 8.70 -6.48 6.50
CA HIS A 507 8.01 -6.95 5.31
C HIS A 507 6.73 -7.73 5.68
N SER A 508 5.56 -7.19 5.36
CA SER A 508 4.25 -7.80 5.71
C SER A 508 3.84 -9.02 4.86
N SER A 509 4.79 -9.85 4.44
CA SER A 509 4.51 -11.10 3.71
C SER A 509 4.10 -12.20 4.69
N VAL A 510 2.81 -12.53 4.73
CA VAL A 510 2.25 -13.60 5.59
C VAL A 510 2.84 -14.96 5.24
N ARG A 511 3.17 -15.19 3.98
CA ARG A 511 3.81 -16.43 3.51
C ARG A 511 5.24 -16.59 4.05
N LEU A 512 6.01 -15.51 4.13
CA LEU A 512 7.34 -15.50 4.74
C LEU A 512 7.24 -15.77 6.26
N ILE A 513 6.31 -15.10 6.94
CA ILE A 513 6.06 -15.32 8.37
C ILE A 513 5.71 -16.78 8.64
N GLY A 514 4.82 -17.39 7.86
CA GLY A 514 4.48 -18.81 8.00
C GLY A 514 5.65 -19.77 7.80
N ARG A 515 6.65 -19.43 6.97
CA ARG A 515 7.89 -20.22 6.84
C ARG A 515 8.78 -20.07 8.07
N LEU A 516 8.88 -18.86 8.61
CA LEU A 516 9.61 -18.58 9.83
C LEU A 516 9.02 -19.35 11.03
N GLU A 517 7.70 -19.33 11.18
CA GLU A 517 6.97 -20.10 12.20
C GLU A 517 7.20 -21.62 12.06
N GLN A 518 7.20 -22.13 10.84
CA GLN A 518 7.49 -23.53 10.56
C GLN A 518 8.92 -23.91 10.96
N ALA A 519 9.92 -23.10 10.57
CA ALA A 519 11.31 -23.31 10.94
C ALA A 519 11.51 -23.24 12.45
N ARG A 520 10.85 -22.29 13.13
CA ARG A 520 10.87 -22.22 14.60
C ARG A 520 10.20 -23.43 15.24
N THR A 521 9.11 -23.94 14.67
CA THR A 521 8.46 -25.16 15.17
C THR A 521 9.39 -26.36 15.09
N ALA A 522 10.23 -26.48 14.05
CA ALA A 522 11.23 -27.54 13.95
C ALA A 522 12.28 -27.50 15.09
N MET A 523 12.47 -26.34 15.74
CA MET A 523 13.35 -26.18 16.90
C MET A 523 12.69 -26.51 18.25
N GLN A 524 11.42 -26.94 18.27
CA GLN A 524 10.69 -27.25 19.51
C GLN A 524 11.42 -28.22 20.47
N PRO A 525 12.16 -29.25 20.01
CA PRO A 525 12.94 -30.11 20.90
C PRO A 525 14.03 -29.36 21.72
N TRP A 526 14.45 -28.18 21.27
CA TRP A 526 15.49 -27.35 21.89
C TRP A 526 14.96 -26.05 22.49
N GLN A 527 13.64 -25.93 22.71
CA GLN A 527 12.99 -24.74 23.27
C GLN A 527 13.59 -24.24 24.59
N HIS A 528 14.26 -25.11 25.35
CA HIS A 528 14.86 -24.78 26.64
C HIS A 528 16.27 -24.19 26.53
N THR A 529 16.88 -24.23 25.36
CA THR A 529 18.21 -23.65 25.12
C THR A 529 18.17 -22.13 25.18
N THR A 530 19.26 -21.50 25.59
CA THR A 530 19.37 -20.03 25.60
C THR A 530 19.17 -19.45 24.20
N ALA A 531 19.73 -20.08 23.17
CA ALA A 531 19.63 -19.60 21.80
C ALA A 531 18.18 -19.53 21.29
N VAL A 532 17.38 -20.58 21.51
CA VAL A 532 15.97 -20.59 21.09
C VAL A 532 15.13 -19.63 21.92
N ARG A 533 15.40 -19.47 23.22
CA ARG A 533 14.72 -18.47 24.06
C ARG A 533 15.02 -17.03 23.61
N THR A 534 16.28 -16.72 23.28
CA THR A 534 16.65 -15.41 22.75
C THR A 534 16.01 -15.15 21.38
N LEU A 535 15.91 -16.18 20.54
CA LEU A 535 15.14 -16.10 19.30
C LEU A 535 13.66 -15.78 19.60
N ASP A 536 13.02 -16.49 20.52
CA ASP A 536 11.62 -16.25 20.89
C ASP A 536 11.39 -14.83 21.38
N GLU A 537 12.28 -14.31 22.25
CA GLU A 537 12.25 -12.93 22.73
C GLU A 537 12.38 -11.92 21.56
N ARG A 538 13.27 -12.18 20.60
CA ARG A 538 13.47 -11.34 19.41
C ARG A 538 12.24 -11.37 18.49
N LEU A 539 11.66 -12.53 18.23
CA LEU A 539 10.47 -12.67 17.39
C LEU A 539 9.21 -12.06 18.03
N ALA A 540 9.06 -12.22 19.35
CA ALA A 540 7.97 -11.62 20.11
C ALA A 540 8.03 -10.08 20.09
N ALA A 541 9.24 -9.50 20.13
CA ALA A 541 9.41 -8.04 20.01
C ALA A 541 8.86 -7.46 18.69
N TYR A 542 8.77 -8.28 17.64
CA TYR A 542 8.19 -7.91 16.34
C TYR A 542 6.73 -8.32 16.17
N GLY A 543 6.10 -8.94 17.17
CA GLY A 543 4.76 -9.49 17.06
C GLY A 543 4.64 -10.65 16.05
N LEU A 544 5.76 -11.33 15.76
CA LEU A 544 5.82 -12.44 14.79
C LEU A 544 5.53 -13.81 15.41
N VAL A 545 5.52 -13.90 16.74
CA VAL A 545 5.13 -15.09 17.51
C VAL A 545 4.31 -14.62 18.69
N ASN A 546 3.16 -15.28 18.95
CA ASN A 546 2.39 -15.03 20.16
C ASN A 546 3.14 -15.59 21.36
N SER A 547 3.39 -14.72 22.36
CA SER A 547 3.99 -15.06 23.66
C SER A 547 3.22 -16.12 24.43
#